data_AF-A0A0L9T460-F1
#
_entry.id   AF-A0A0L9T460-F1
#
_cell.length_a   1.000
_cell.length_b   1.000
_cell.length_c   1.000
_cell.angle_alpha   90.00
_cell.angle_beta   90.00
_cell.angle_gamma   90.00
#
_symmetry.space_group_name_H-M   'P 1'
#
loop_
_entity.id
_entity.type
_entity.pdbx_description
1 polymer ?
#
loop_
_entity_poly.entity_id
_entity_poly.type
_entity_poly.pdbx_seq_one_letter_code
_entity_poly.pdbx_strand_id
1 'polypeptide(L)'
;MVSISKIALLLSLLLTTLFSLQLKGSEDEVVPSEVDNWLSFKVYVAISNFLVSKNLTVHCKDKHHDLGSHVLKYGETYDFGFIPNLFWRVTLYFCRFTWEGASHSFDVYNQKKNDCEECVWNILESGPCKVDRKHNQCYAWKD
;
A
#
# COMPACT_ATOMS: atom_id res chain seq x y z
N MET A 1 -69.41 -7.81 6.11
CA MET A 1 -68.70 -6.52 6.28
C MET A 1 -67.23 -6.82 6.53
N VAL A 2 -66.38 -6.71 5.50
CA VAL A 2 -64.94 -6.95 5.64
C VAL A 2 -64.34 -5.70 6.31
N SER A 3 -63.75 -5.86 7.49
CA SER A 3 -63.11 -4.76 8.22
C SER A 3 -61.92 -4.24 7.41
N ILE A 4 -61.80 -2.93 7.30
CA ILE A 4 -60.72 -2.21 6.61
C ILE A 4 -59.34 -2.70 7.10
N SER A 5 -59.21 -3.12 8.37
CA SER A 5 -57.99 -3.73 8.91
C SER A 5 -57.63 -5.07 8.28
N LYS A 6 -58.61 -5.90 7.88
CA LYS A 6 -58.35 -7.18 7.20
C LYS A 6 -57.87 -6.96 5.76
N ILE A 7 -58.38 -5.94 5.08
CA ILE A 7 -57.95 -5.54 3.73
C ILE A 7 -56.53 -4.97 3.79
N ALA A 8 -56.25 -4.10 4.76
CA ALA A 8 -54.91 -3.56 4.98
C ALA A 8 -53.87 -4.65 5.30
N LEU A 9 -54.24 -5.64 6.12
CA LEU A 9 -53.38 -6.79 6.43
C LEU A 9 -53.11 -7.65 5.18
N LEU A 10 -54.14 -7.95 4.39
CA LEU A 10 -54.00 -8.71 3.15
C LEU A 10 -53.13 -7.97 2.11
N LEU A 11 -53.32 -6.65 1.96
CA LEU A 11 -52.51 -5.82 1.07
C LEU A 11 -51.05 -5.72 1.53
N SER A 12 -50.81 -5.64 2.85
CA SER A 12 -49.45 -5.62 3.41
C SER A 12 -48.72 -6.95 3.19
N LEU A 13 -49.43 -8.07 3.31
CA LEU A 13 -48.86 -9.41 3.09
C LEU A 13 -48.58 -9.68 1.60
N LEU A 14 -49.40 -9.13 0.70
CA LEU A 14 -49.15 -9.14 -0.75
C LEU A 14 -47.96 -8.26 -1.15
N LEU A 15 -47.75 -7.12 -0.48
CA LEU A 15 -46.58 -6.27 -0.77
C LEU A 15 -45.26 -6.92 -0.34
N THR A 16 -45.22 -7.64 0.79
CA THR A 16 -43.99 -8.28 1.28
C THR A 16 -43.58 -9.50 0.46
N THR A 17 -44.54 -10.24 -0.12
CA THR A 17 -44.24 -11.35 -1.04
C THR A 17 -43.70 -10.83 -2.38
N LEU A 18 -44.21 -9.70 -2.87
CA LEU A 18 -43.68 -9.02 -4.06
C LEU A 18 -42.26 -8.47 -3.85
N PHE A 19 -41.95 -7.98 -2.65
CA PHE A 19 -40.59 -7.53 -2.30
C PHE A 19 -39.59 -8.70 -2.23
N SER A 20 -40.03 -9.85 -1.73
CA SER A 20 -39.23 -11.08 -1.66
C SER A 20 -38.89 -11.67 -3.04
N LEU A 21 -39.74 -11.44 -4.05
CA LEU A 21 -39.54 -11.88 -5.44
C LEU A 21 -38.43 -11.12 -6.16
N GLN A 22 -37.99 -9.96 -5.66
CA GLN A 22 -36.87 -9.19 -6.21
C GLN A 22 -35.50 -9.59 -5.62
N LEU A 23 -35.44 -10.53 -4.67
CA LEU A 23 -34.20 -10.95 -3.99
C LEU A 23 -33.74 -12.36 -4.35
N LYS A 24 -34.21 -12.92 -5.48
CA LYS A 24 -33.65 -14.17 -6.04
C LYS A 24 -32.82 -13.84 -7.28
N GLY A 25 -31.64 -13.26 -7.06
CA GLY A 25 -30.60 -13.16 -8.07
C GLY A 25 -29.67 -14.37 -7.98
N SER A 26 -29.69 -15.23 -9.00
CA SER A 26 -28.59 -16.16 -9.28
C SER A 26 -28.43 -16.23 -10.79
N GLU A 27 -27.42 -15.53 -11.29
CA GLU A 27 -26.61 -15.87 -12.44
C GLU A 27 -25.41 -14.90 -12.40
N ASP A 28 -24.22 -15.43 -12.62
CA ASP A 28 -22.93 -14.79 -12.38
C ASP A 28 -22.78 -13.43 -13.10
N GLU A 29 -22.98 -12.33 -12.38
CA GLU A 29 -22.57 -11.00 -12.81
C GLU A 29 -21.39 -10.58 -11.92
N VAL A 30 -20.18 -10.65 -12.48
CA VAL A 30 -18.96 -10.12 -11.85
C VAL A 30 -19.13 -8.60 -11.78
N VAL A 31 -19.68 -8.11 -10.66
CA VAL A 31 -19.56 -6.72 -10.25
C VAL A 31 -18.05 -6.46 -10.08
N PRO A 32 -17.43 -5.52 -10.81
CA PRO A 32 -16.08 -5.07 -10.49
C PRO A 32 -16.15 -4.45 -9.10
N SER A 33 -15.80 -5.24 -8.10
CA SER A 33 -15.81 -4.81 -6.72
C SER A 33 -14.86 -3.60 -6.62
N GLU A 34 -15.26 -2.55 -5.90
CA GLU A 34 -14.42 -1.36 -5.64
C GLU A 34 -13.02 -1.70 -5.10
N VAL A 35 -12.85 -2.94 -4.65
CA VAL A 35 -11.64 -3.65 -4.24
C VAL A 35 -10.65 -3.96 -5.38
N ASP A 36 -10.99 -3.73 -6.65
CA ASP A 36 -10.04 -3.89 -7.78
C ASP A 36 -9.41 -2.54 -8.18
N ASN A 37 -10.08 -1.42 -7.89
CA ASN A 37 -9.61 -0.09 -8.24
C ASN A 37 -8.75 0.59 -7.14
N TRP A 38 -8.71 0.07 -5.91
CA TRP A 38 -7.79 0.58 -4.88
C TRP A 38 -6.36 0.00 -5.02
N LEU A 39 -6.22 -1.19 -5.62
CA LEU A 39 -4.93 -1.86 -5.84
C LEU A 39 -4.03 -1.06 -6.80
N SER A 40 -4.63 -0.33 -7.75
CA SER A 40 -3.93 0.54 -8.71
C SER A 40 -3.30 1.78 -8.07
N PHE A 41 -3.63 2.12 -6.81
CA PHE A 41 -3.01 3.24 -6.08
C PHE A 41 -1.99 2.80 -5.05
N LYS A 42 -1.82 1.50 -4.82
CA LYS A 42 -0.92 1.02 -3.79
C LYS A 42 0.53 1.10 -4.28
N VAL A 43 1.37 1.71 -3.46
CA VAL A 43 2.81 1.76 -3.66
C VAL A 43 3.47 0.69 -2.81
N TYR A 44 4.45 0.01 -3.38
CA TYR A 44 5.30 -0.97 -2.72
C TYR A 44 6.74 -0.48 -2.66
N VAL A 45 7.36 -0.58 -1.49
CA VAL A 45 8.77 -0.27 -1.28
C VAL A 45 9.47 -1.53 -0.79
N ALA A 46 10.54 -1.92 -1.46
CA ALA A 46 11.40 -3.03 -1.06
C ALA A 46 12.84 -2.53 -0.92
N ILE A 47 13.49 -2.90 0.18
CA ILE A 47 14.83 -2.45 0.56
C ILE A 47 15.68 -3.67 0.87
N SER A 48 16.71 -3.91 0.05
CA SER A 48 17.60 -5.05 0.17
C SER A 48 18.99 -4.62 0.64
N ASN A 49 19.56 -5.36 1.58
CA ASN A 49 20.92 -5.12 2.07
C ASN A 49 21.97 -5.74 1.14
N PHE A 50 22.79 -4.92 0.49
CA PHE A 50 23.93 -5.34 -0.33
C PHE A 50 25.28 -4.94 0.27
N LEU A 51 25.32 -4.65 1.58
CA LEU A 51 26.55 -4.39 2.32
C LEU A 51 27.25 -5.72 2.68
N VAL A 52 28.39 -5.99 2.04
CA VAL A 52 29.14 -7.24 2.26
C VAL A 52 29.52 -7.36 3.74
N SER A 53 29.14 -8.49 4.35
CA SER A 53 29.45 -8.84 5.74
C SER A 53 28.95 -7.87 6.80
N LYS A 54 27.94 -7.04 6.51
CA LYS A 54 27.37 -6.07 7.45
C LYS A 54 25.88 -6.29 7.64
N ASN A 55 25.43 -6.18 8.90
CA ASN A 55 24.01 -6.10 9.21
C ASN A 55 23.54 -4.65 9.06
N LEU A 56 22.49 -4.46 8.27
CA LEU A 56 21.88 -3.16 8.02
C LEU A 56 20.65 -3.00 8.90
N THR A 57 20.65 -1.99 9.76
CA THR A 57 19.43 -1.55 10.45
C THR A 57 18.73 -0.50 9.59
N VAL A 58 17.51 -0.81 9.16
CA VAL A 58 16.62 0.08 8.41
C VAL A 58 15.54 0.59 9.34
N HIS A 59 15.39 1.90 9.46
CA HIS A 59 14.31 2.52 10.21
C HIS A 59 13.58 3.53 9.33
N CYS A 60 12.34 3.22 8.96
CA CYS A 60 11.56 4.00 8.00
C CYS A 60 10.35 4.67 8.67
N LYS A 61 9.99 5.86 8.21
CA LYS A 61 8.77 6.55 8.63
C LYS A 61 8.28 7.55 7.60
N ASP A 62 7.00 7.90 7.69
CA ASP A 62 6.46 9.11 7.07
C ASP A 62 6.23 10.19 8.14
N LYS A 63 5.38 11.18 7.84
CA LYS A 63 5.01 12.24 8.80
C LYS A 63 4.18 11.73 9.99
N HIS A 64 3.43 10.65 9.83
CA HIS A 64 2.36 10.21 10.74
C HIS A 64 2.54 8.80 11.30
N HIS A 65 3.39 7.99 10.70
CA HIS A 65 3.55 6.57 10.92
C HIS A 65 5.03 6.25 10.98
N ASP A 66 5.44 5.68 12.11
CA ASP A 66 6.77 5.09 12.29
C ASP A 66 6.67 3.59 12.01
N LEU A 67 7.43 3.09 11.03
CA LEU A 67 7.43 1.67 10.66
C LEU A 67 8.40 0.84 11.51
N GLY A 68 9.11 1.48 12.43
CA GLY A 68 10.07 0.86 13.32
C GLY A 68 11.40 0.51 12.66
N SER A 69 12.24 -0.21 13.42
CA SER A 69 13.57 -0.64 12.99
C SER A 69 13.57 -2.12 12.63
N HIS A 70 14.20 -2.46 11.51
CA HIS A 70 14.36 -3.82 11.01
C HIS A 70 15.85 -4.08 10.73
N VAL A 71 16.37 -5.23 11.18
CA VAL A 71 17.77 -5.60 10.94
C VAL A 71 17.81 -6.62 9.81
N LEU A 72 18.58 -6.30 8.76
CA LEU A 72 18.75 -7.10 7.56
C LEU A 72 20.19 -7.61 7.47
N LYS A 73 20.37 -8.92 7.36
CA LYS A 73 21.63 -9.54 6.95
C LYS A 73 21.87 -9.30 5.46
N TYR A 74 23.07 -9.59 5.00
CA TYR A 74 23.39 -9.50 3.57
C TYR A 74 22.41 -10.34 2.73
N GLY A 75 21.82 -9.71 1.71
CA GLY A 75 20.84 -10.31 0.81
C GLY A 75 19.40 -10.34 1.34
N GLU A 76 19.16 -9.97 2.60
CA GLU A 76 17.79 -9.88 3.14
C GLU A 76 17.09 -8.58 2.70
N THR A 77 15.76 -8.64 2.63
CA THR A 77 14.90 -7.56 2.17
C THR A 77 13.88 -7.21 3.25
N TYR A 78 13.68 -5.92 3.49
CA TYR A 78 12.54 -5.35 4.20
C TYR A 78 11.61 -4.68 3.19
N ASP A 79 10.32 -4.97 3.26
CA ASP A 79 9.32 -4.35 2.39
C ASP A 79 8.09 -3.87 3.15
N PHE A 80 7.41 -2.89 2.56
CA PHE A 80 6.13 -2.40 3.03
C PHE A 80 5.32 -1.79 1.88
N GLY A 81 4.01 -1.77 2.04
CA GLY A 81 3.09 -1.16 1.08
C GLY A 81 2.17 -0.13 1.74
N PHE A 82 1.83 0.92 1.02
CA PHE A 82 0.95 1.99 1.50
C PHE A 82 0.17 2.61 0.34
N ILE A 83 -0.88 3.35 0.68
CA ILE A 83 -1.62 4.17 -0.29
C ILE A 83 -1.20 5.61 -0.06
N PRO A 84 -0.59 6.27 -1.06
CA PRO A 84 -0.22 7.67 -0.93
C PRO A 84 -1.48 8.54 -0.89
N ASN A 85 -1.36 9.73 -0.31
CA ASN A 85 -2.44 10.70 -0.25
C ASN A 85 -2.96 11.04 -1.66
N LEU A 86 -4.21 10.69 -1.95
CA LEU A 86 -4.79 10.83 -3.29
C LEU A 86 -5.18 12.27 -3.64
N PHE A 87 -5.41 13.11 -2.64
CA PHE A 87 -5.87 14.50 -2.83
C PHE A 87 -4.71 15.50 -2.92
N TRP A 88 -3.60 15.20 -2.24
CA TRP A 88 -2.45 16.08 -2.14
C TRP A 88 -1.16 15.28 -2.33
N ARG A 89 -0.25 15.74 -3.19
CA ARG A 89 1.05 15.10 -3.39
C ARG A 89 2.00 15.40 -2.22
N VAL A 90 1.75 14.78 -1.08
CA VAL A 90 2.44 15.07 0.20
C VAL A 90 3.07 13.86 0.87
N THR A 91 2.83 12.66 0.34
CA THR A 91 3.34 11.43 0.94
C THR A 91 4.85 11.33 0.72
N LEU A 92 5.58 11.10 1.81
CA LEU A 92 7.03 10.99 1.83
C LEU A 92 7.41 9.91 2.85
N TYR A 93 8.09 8.86 2.40
CA TYR A 93 8.77 7.92 3.28
C TYR A 93 10.26 8.13 3.20
N PHE A 94 10.87 8.31 4.37
CA PHE A 94 12.32 8.41 4.51
C PHE A 94 12.81 7.37 5.51
N CYS A 95 14.00 6.85 5.24
CA CYS A 95 14.59 5.81 6.04
C CYS A 95 15.98 6.21 6.50
N ARG A 96 16.31 5.83 7.73
CA ARG A 96 17.67 5.82 8.25
C ARG A 96 18.24 4.42 8.08
N PHE A 97 19.46 4.37 7.53
CA PHE A 97 20.23 3.17 7.23
C PHE A 97 21.46 3.21 8.12
N THR A 98 21.58 2.27 9.05
CA THR A 98 22.68 2.24 10.02
C THR A 98 23.36 0.89 10.00
N TRP A 99 24.68 0.89 9.89
CA TRP A 99 25.53 -0.29 10.02
C TRP A 99 26.79 0.11 10.79
N GLU A 100 27.69 -0.85 10.99
CA GLU A 100 28.95 -0.58 11.70
C GLU A 100 29.75 0.54 11.02
N GLY A 101 29.95 1.64 11.74
CA GLY A 101 30.76 2.78 11.30
C GLY A 101 30.02 3.84 10.46
N ALA A 102 28.73 3.66 10.14
CA ALA A 102 27.99 4.65 9.35
C ALA A 102 26.49 4.70 9.65
N SER A 103 25.93 5.89 9.50
CA SER A 103 24.48 6.12 9.56
C SER A 103 24.10 7.17 8.53
N HIS A 104 23.23 6.79 7.60
CA HIS A 104 22.80 7.63 6.49
C HIS A 104 21.28 7.72 6.40
N SER A 105 20.77 8.77 5.78
CA SER A 105 19.33 8.93 5.52
C SER A 105 19.05 9.08 4.04
N PHE A 106 17.89 8.59 3.61
CA PHE A 106 17.42 8.72 2.22
C PHE A 106 15.88 8.69 2.14
N ASP A 107 15.32 9.38 1.13
CA ASP A 107 13.88 9.31 0.84
C ASP A 107 13.62 8.14 -0.10
N VAL A 108 13.08 7.04 0.42
CA VAL A 108 12.78 5.85 -0.37
C VAL A 108 11.52 6.00 -1.23
N TYR A 109 10.69 6.99 -0.93
CA TYR A 109 9.53 7.38 -1.72
C TYR A 109 9.16 8.84 -1.49
N ASN A 110 8.96 9.61 -2.57
CA ASN A 110 8.48 10.98 -2.57
C ASN A 110 7.42 11.20 -3.65
N GLN A 111 6.17 11.32 -3.23
CA GLN A 111 5.04 11.48 -4.13
C GLN A 111 5.15 12.69 -5.05
N LYS A 112 5.90 13.75 -4.67
CA LYS A 112 6.07 14.96 -5.50
C LYS A 112 6.96 14.76 -6.73
N LYS A 113 7.80 13.73 -6.73
CA LYS A 113 8.78 13.48 -7.80
C LYS A 113 8.29 12.49 -8.86
N ASN A 114 7.02 12.09 -8.81
CA ASN A 114 6.47 10.94 -9.58
C ASN A 114 7.18 9.63 -9.19
N ASP A 115 7.27 9.35 -7.89
CA ASP A 115 7.90 8.12 -7.44
C ASP A 115 6.99 6.91 -7.69
N CYS A 116 7.65 5.90 -8.24
CA CYS A 116 7.27 4.53 -8.54
C CYS A 116 6.02 3.94 -7.86
N GLU A 117 5.33 3.07 -8.59
CA GLU A 117 4.39 2.08 -8.02
C GLU A 117 5.16 1.00 -7.25
N GLU A 118 6.29 0.52 -7.80
CA GLU A 118 7.22 -0.39 -7.15
C GLU A 118 8.61 0.26 -7.02
N CYS A 119 9.01 0.52 -5.79
CA CYS A 119 10.27 1.17 -5.45
C CYS A 119 11.22 0.15 -4.81
N VAL A 120 12.05 -0.47 -5.65
CA VAL A 120 13.02 -1.48 -5.21
C VAL A 120 14.40 -0.84 -5.06
N TRP A 121 14.99 -0.94 -3.87
CA TRP A 121 16.23 -0.30 -3.49
C TRP A 121 17.26 -1.31 -3.00
N ASN A 122 18.45 -1.29 -3.61
CA ASN A 122 19.63 -1.98 -3.09
C ASN A 122 20.47 -0.99 -2.30
N ILE A 123 20.82 -1.33 -1.07
CA ILE A 123 21.64 -0.48 -0.19
C ILE A 123 23.09 -0.92 -0.29
N LEU A 124 23.94 -0.03 -0.82
CA LEU A 124 25.39 -0.16 -0.87
C LEU A 124 26.06 0.96 -0.06
N GLU A 125 27.35 0.84 0.21
CA GLU A 125 28.09 1.88 0.94
C GLU A 125 28.08 3.23 0.20
N SER A 126 28.19 3.19 -1.13
CA SER A 126 28.17 4.39 -1.99
C SER A 126 26.82 5.10 -2.03
N GLY A 127 25.73 4.43 -1.64
CA GLY A 127 24.39 4.98 -1.74
C GLY A 127 23.31 3.93 -2.04
N PRO A 128 22.04 4.33 -1.97
CA PRO A 128 20.93 3.52 -2.43
C PRO A 128 20.86 3.52 -3.96
N CYS A 129 20.67 2.33 -4.54
CA CYS A 129 20.47 2.14 -5.96
C CYS A 129 19.07 1.61 -6.23
N LYS A 130 18.29 2.35 -7.02
CA LYS A 130 16.97 1.93 -7.50
C LYS A 130 17.15 0.88 -8.58
N VAL A 131 16.47 -0.26 -8.42
CA VAL A 131 16.47 -1.33 -9.42
C VAL A 131 15.51 -0.95 -10.55
N ASP A 132 16.01 -0.98 -11.80
CA ASP A 132 15.24 -0.72 -13.02
C ASP A 132 15.59 -1.78 -14.07
N ARG A 133 14.65 -2.08 -14.98
CA ARG A 133 14.85 -3.06 -16.06
C ARG A 133 15.96 -2.65 -17.03
N LYS A 134 16.19 -1.35 -17.23
CA LYS A 134 17.22 -0.86 -18.15
C LYS A 134 18.56 -0.75 -17.45
N HIS A 135 18.62 0.13 -16.46
CA HIS A 135 19.84 0.42 -15.72
C HIS A 135 19.50 0.87 -14.31
N ASN A 136 20.15 0.27 -13.31
CA ASN A 136 20.00 0.70 -11.94
C ASN A 136 20.47 2.15 -11.78
N GLN A 137 19.68 2.95 -11.08
CA GLN A 137 20.00 4.35 -10.82
C GLN A 137 20.42 4.53 -9.37
N CYS A 138 21.66 4.96 -9.14
CA CYS A 138 22.21 5.17 -7.81
C CYS A 138 22.18 6.64 -7.40
N TYR A 139 21.95 6.88 -6.11
CA TYR A 139 21.81 8.21 -5.54
C TYR A 139 22.83 8.39 -4.42
N ALA A 140 23.24 9.64 -4.18
CA ALA A 140 24.01 9.96 -3.00
C ALA A 140 23.14 9.91 -1.75
N TRP A 141 23.76 9.61 -0.61
CA TRP A 141 23.14 9.81 0.70
C TRP A 141 22.78 11.28 0.92
N LYS A 142 21.80 11.53 1.79
CA LYS A 142 21.56 12.89 2.27
C LYS A 142 22.62 13.27 3.30
N ASP A 143 23.09 14.52 3.21
CA ASP A 143 23.91 15.19 4.23
C ASP A 143 23.09 15.50 5.50
#